data_AF-A0A915MZQ1-F1
#
_entry.id   AF-A0A915MZQ1-F1
#
_cell.length_a   1.000
_cell.length_b   1.000
_cell.length_c   1.000
_cell.angle_alpha   90.00
_cell.angle_beta   90.00
_cell.angle_gamma   90.00
#
_symmetry.space_group_name_H-M   'P 1'
#
loop_
_entity.id
_entity.type
_entity.pdbx_description
1 polymer ?
#
loop_
_entity_poly.entity_id
_entity_poly.type
_entity_poly.pdbx_seq_one_letter_code
_entity_poly.pdbx_strand_id
1 'polypeptide(L)'
;MFAPLASRQVAIIARSSNLRQVFGGFPVQAIFNPNQAMMFSTSAVRKDIDSAAKYIGAGAATAGVAGSGAGIGNVFGSLLIGFARNPSLKQQLFSYAILGFALSEAMGLFCLTMGFLILFAL
;
A
#
# COMPACT_ATOMS: atom_id res chain seq x y z
N MET A 1 -41.53 -28.59 -49.95
CA MET A 1 -41.78 -29.65 -48.95
C MET A 1 -40.40 -30.10 -48.44
N PHE A 2 -39.72 -29.42 -47.52
CA PHE A 2 -39.56 -29.80 -46.10
C PHE A 2 -38.56 -28.81 -45.42
N ALA A 3 -38.97 -27.58 -45.11
CA ALA A 3 -38.09 -26.60 -44.43
C ALA A 3 -38.70 -25.75 -43.28
N PRO A 4 -40.01 -25.78 -42.92
CA PRO A 4 -40.51 -24.91 -41.86
C PRO A 4 -40.56 -25.53 -40.44
N LEU A 5 -40.13 -26.79 -40.25
CA LEU A 5 -40.22 -27.44 -38.93
C LEU A 5 -39.05 -27.14 -37.97
N ALA A 6 -37.85 -26.86 -38.46
CA ALA A 6 -36.68 -26.62 -37.60
C ALA A 6 -36.74 -25.28 -36.83
N SER A 7 -37.29 -24.22 -37.44
CA SER A 7 -37.45 -22.91 -36.78
C SER A 7 -38.54 -22.90 -35.70
N ARG A 8 -39.53 -23.80 -35.77
CA ARG A 8 -40.60 -23.87 -34.78
C ARG A 8 -40.20 -24.61 -33.51
N GLN A 9 -39.30 -25.61 -33.58
CA GLN A 9 -38.79 -26.28 -32.37
C GLN A 9 -37.89 -25.37 -31.51
N VAL A 10 -37.08 -24.51 -32.14
CA VAL A 10 -36.20 -23.58 -31.40
C VAL A 10 -37.01 -22.52 -30.65
N ALA A 11 -38.10 -22.01 -31.23
CA ALA A 11 -38.99 -21.06 -30.56
C ALA A 11 -39.77 -21.66 -29.38
N ILE A 12 -40.09 -22.96 -29.43
CA ILE A 12 -40.77 -23.66 -28.31
C ILE A 12 -39.79 -23.93 -27.15
N ILE A 13 -38.51 -24.21 -27.45
CA ILE A 13 -37.46 -24.33 -26.42
C ILE A 13 -37.19 -22.99 -25.74
N ALA A 14 -37.26 -21.87 -26.46
CA ALA A 14 -37.11 -20.52 -25.92
C ALA A 14 -38.28 -20.07 -25.00
N ARG A 15 -39.42 -20.78 -25.01
CA ARG A 15 -40.60 -20.45 -24.18
C ARG A 15 -40.71 -21.27 -22.88
N SER A 16 -39.80 -22.22 -22.64
CA SER A 16 -39.77 -22.95 -21.36
C SER A 16 -39.02 -22.15 -20.31
N SER A 17 -39.79 -21.49 -19.44
CA SER A 17 -39.34 -20.76 -18.24
C SER A 17 -38.57 -21.63 -17.23
N ASN A 18 -38.55 -22.96 -17.39
CA ASN A 18 -37.99 -23.89 -16.40
C ASN A 18 -36.53 -24.33 -16.65
N LEU A 19 -35.93 -24.07 -17.83
CA LEU A 19 -34.50 -24.38 -18.06
C LEU A 19 -33.57 -23.21 -17.69
N ARG A 20 -34.12 -22.00 -17.50
CA ARG A 20 -33.40 -20.86 -16.92
C ARG A 20 -33.22 -20.94 -15.40
N GLN A 21 -33.94 -21.82 -14.69
CA GLN A 21 -33.78 -21.95 -13.24
C GLN A 21 -32.69 -22.95 -12.82
N VAL A 22 -32.34 -23.94 -13.65
CA VAL A 22 -31.29 -24.92 -13.29
C VAL A 22 -29.89 -24.43 -13.70
N PHE A 23 -29.78 -23.64 -14.77
CA PHE A 23 -28.51 -23.07 -15.25
C PHE A 23 -28.47 -21.52 -15.24
N GLY A 24 -29.35 -20.88 -14.47
CA GLY A 24 -29.50 -19.41 -14.40
C GLY A 24 -28.37 -18.65 -13.68
N GLY A 25 -27.27 -19.30 -13.32
CA GLY A 25 -26.20 -18.69 -12.52
C GLY A 25 -24.89 -18.40 -13.26
N PHE A 26 -24.68 -18.95 -14.46
CA PHE A 26 -23.40 -18.79 -15.17
C PHE A 26 -23.63 -18.13 -16.53
N PRO A 27 -23.15 -16.90 -16.74
CA PRO A 27 -23.17 -16.28 -18.05
C PRO A 27 -22.18 -17.00 -18.97
N VAL A 28 -22.67 -17.93 -19.80
CA VAL A 28 -21.89 -18.60 -20.87
C VAL A 28 -21.27 -17.58 -21.86
N GLN A 29 -21.78 -16.33 -21.88
CA GLN A 29 -21.22 -15.22 -22.66
C GLN A 29 -20.02 -14.50 -22.01
N ALA A 30 -19.72 -14.74 -20.73
CA ALA A 30 -18.59 -14.10 -20.05
C ALA A 30 -17.24 -14.79 -20.33
N ILE A 31 -17.25 -16.05 -20.81
CA ILE A 31 -16.04 -16.82 -21.08
C ILE A 31 -15.44 -16.46 -22.46
N PHE A 32 -16.25 -15.96 -23.40
CA PHE A 32 -15.85 -15.68 -24.78
C PHE A 32 -15.79 -14.18 -25.11
N ASN A 33 -15.50 -13.32 -24.12
CA ASN A 33 -15.24 -11.90 -24.38
C ASN A 33 -13.74 -11.61 -24.17
N PRO A 34 -12.92 -11.56 -25.24
CA PRO A 34 -11.50 -11.21 -25.13
C PRO A 34 -11.27 -9.75 -24.70
N ASN A 35 -12.33 -8.93 -24.58
CA ASN A 35 -12.26 -7.54 -24.14
C ASN A 35 -12.26 -7.36 -22.61
N GLN A 36 -12.30 -8.44 -21.82
CA GLN A 36 -12.13 -8.37 -20.36
C GLN A 36 -10.69 -8.58 -19.91
N ALA A 37 -9.72 -8.55 -20.83
CA ALA A 37 -8.31 -8.40 -20.49
C ALA A 37 -8.09 -7.00 -19.87
N MET A 38 -8.23 -6.94 -18.55
CA MET A 38 -7.69 -5.87 -17.69
C MET A 38 -8.01 -4.44 -18.18
N MET A 39 -9.27 -4.02 -18.06
CA MET A 39 -9.56 -2.59 -17.91
C MET A 39 -8.96 -2.12 -16.57
N PHE A 40 -7.67 -1.83 -16.56
CA PHE A 40 -7.15 -0.87 -15.60
C PHE A 40 -7.87 0.42 -15.93
N SER A 41 -8.80 0.82 -15.06
CA SER A 41 -9.54 2.07 -15.17
C SER A 41 -8.53 3.21 -15.04
N THR A 42 -7.83 3.55 -16.12
CA THR A 42 -7.08 4.79 -16.27
C THR A 42 -8.10 5.91 -16.53
N SER A 43 -9.05 6.05 -15.62
CA SER A 43 -9.89 7.23 -15.57
C SER A 43 -8.96 8.44 -15.45
N ALA A 44 -9.15 9.43 -16.33
CA ALA A 44 -8.43 10.70 -16.45
C ALA A 44 -7.67 11.17 -15.20
N VAL A 45 -6.49 11.77 -15.39
CA VAL A 45 -5.66 12.41 -14.33
C VAL A 45 -6.55 13.16 -13.34
N ARG A 46 -6.89 12.49 -12.24
CA ARG A 46 -7.75 12.98 -11.18
C ARG A 46 -6.83 13.56 -10.12
N LYS A 47 -6.63 14.87 -10.16
CA LYS A 47 -5.78 15.62 -9.21
C LYS A 47 -6.12 15.33 -7.75
N ASP A 48 -7.38 14.95 -7.49
CA ASP A 48 -7.93 14.47 -6.23
C ASP A 48 -7.28 13.16 -5.75
N ILE A 49 -7.05 12.18 -6.63
CA ILE A 49 -6.39 10.92 -6.28
C ILE A 49 -4.90 11.15 -6.02
N ASP A 50 -4.24 11.98 -6.84
CA ASP A 50 -2.82 12.32 -6.65
C ASP A 50 -2.61 13.03 -5.30
N SER A 51 -3.52 13.92 -4.92
CA SER A 51 -3.50 14.61 -3.63
C SER A 51 -3.70 13.62 -2.47
N ALA A 52 -4.66 12.70 -2.57
CA ALA A 52 -4.88 11.66 -1.57
C ALA A 52 -3.65 10.74 -1.43
N ALA A 53 -3.04 10.35 -2.55
CA ALA A 53 -1.84 9.53 -2.58
C ALA A 53 -0.63 10.23 -1.92
N LYS A 54 -0.48 11.55 -2.10
CA LYS A 54 0.57 12.34 -1.40
C LYS A 54 0.41 12.30 0.11
N TYR A 55 -0.80 12.53 0.63
CA TYR A 55 -1.00 12.52 2.09
C TYR A 55 -0.76 11.13 2.69
N ILE A 56 -1.19 10.07 2.01
CA ILE A 56 -0.92 8.69 2.44
C ILE A 56 0.59 8.39 2.37
N GLY A 57 1.25 8.75 1.28
CA GLY A 57 2.69 8.56 1.11
C GLY A 57 3.51 9.34 2.13
N ALA A 58 3.16 10.60 2.40
CA ALA A 58 3.82 11.44 3.40
C ALA A 58 3.67 10.86 4.81
N GLY A 59 2.47 10.38 5.18
CA GLY A 59 2.22 9.72 6.46
C GLY A 59 2.95 8.38 6.60
N ALA A 60 2.97 7.56 5.54
CA ALA A 60 3.72 6.31 5.52
C ALA A 60 5.23 6.54 5.64
N ALA A 61 5.75 7.60 4.99
CA ALA A 61 7.15 7.98 5.10
C ALA A 61 7.52 8.35 6.55
N THR A 62 6.62 8.98 7.32
CA THR A 62 6.90 9.41 8.70
C THR A 62 7.06 8.25 9.69
N ALA A 63 6.58 7.05 9.37
CA ALA A 63 6.71 5.88 10.24
C ALA A 63 8.18 5.53 10.56
N GLY A 64 9.13 5.89 9.67
CA GLY A 64 10.56 5.69 9.90
C GLY A 64 11.13 6.45 11.10
N VAL A 65 10.49 7.54 11.55
CA VAL A 65 10.91 8.30 12.74
C VAL A 65 10.85 7.45 14.01
N ALA A 66 9.95 6.46 14.06
CA ALA A 66 9.89 5.51 15.18
C ALA A 66 11.22 4.76 15.37
N GLY A 67 11.94 4.45 14.28
CA GLY A 67 13.25 3.83 14.32
C GLY A 67 14.31 4.73 14.95
N SER A 68 14.26 6.05 14.69
CA SER A 68 15.15 7.02 15.34
C SER A 68 14.88 7.10 16.86
N GLY A 69 13.62 7.14 17.27
CA GLY A 69 13.23 7.11 18.68
C GLY A 69 13.74 5.87 19.41
N ALA A 70 13.61 4.68 18.79
CA ALA A 70 14.16 3.45 19.33
C ALA A 70 15.70 3.47 19.42
N GLY A 71 16.37 4.04 18.41
CA GLY A 71 17.83 4.20 18.39
C GLY A 71 18.34 5.07 19.53
N ILE A 72 17.70 6.22 19.75
CA ILE A 72 18.04 7.16 20.85
C ILE A 72 17.88 6.47 22.21
N GLY A 73 16.77 5.75 22.42
CA GLY A 73 16.54 5.00 23.65
C GLY A 73 17.63 3.97 23.93
N ASN A 74 18.09 3.26 22.90
CA ASN A 74 19.15 2.26 23.04
C ASN A 74 20.53 2.86 23.31
N VAL A 75 20.85 4.01 22.67
CA VAL A 75 22.10 4.75 22.88
C VAL A 75 22.17 5.27 24.32
N PHE A 76 21.13 5.95 24.80
CA PHE A 76 21.10 6.47 26.17
C PHE A 76 20.99 5.36 27.22
N GLY A 77 20.27 4.27 26.94
CA GLY A 77 20.21 3.11 27.82
C GLY A 77 21.59 2.46 28.02
N SER A 78 22.34 2.27 26.92
CA SER A 78 23.70 1.73 26.98
C SER A 78 24.70 2.69 27.63
N LEU A 79 24.52 4.01 27.43
CA LEU A 79 25.31 5.04 28.11
C LEU A 79 25.15 4.98 29.62
N LEU A 80 23.90 4.87 30.13
CA LEU A 80 23.64 4.84 31.57
C LEU A 80 24.27 3.62 32.23
N ILE A 81 24.14 2.45 31.60
CA ILE A 81 24.77 1.21 32.06
C ILE A 81 26.30 1.35 32.01
N GLY A 82 26.85 1.93 30.95
CA GLY A 82 28.29 2.19 30.81
C GLY A 82 28.84 3.15 31.87
N PHE A 83 28.10 4.22 32.17
CA PHE A 83 28.42 5.18 33.24
C PHE A 83 28.37 4.55 34.62
N ALA A 84 27.42 3.65 34.88
CA ALA A 84 27.31 2.96 36.16
C ALA A 84 28.48 2.00 36.40
N ARG A 85 29.04 1.40 35.34
CA ARG A 85 30.15 0.45 35.44
C ARG A 85 31.50 1.13 35.61
N ASN A 86 31.77 2.19 34.84
CA ASN A 86 33.06 2.88 34.85
C ASN A 86 32.90 4.41 34.81
N PRO A 87 32.73 5.06 35.98
CA PRO A 87 32.47 6.49 36.03
C PRO A 87 33.67 7.37 35.67
N SER A 88 34.88 6.81 35.57
CA SER A 88 36.11 7.53 35.19
C SER A 88 36.16 7.90 33.70
N LEU A 89 35.50 7.14 32.83
CA LEU A 89 35.51 7.34 31.37
C LEU A 89 34.29 8.12 30.86
N LYS A 90 33.57 8.81 31.77
CA LYS A 90 32.30 9.50 31.47
C LYS A 90 32.38 10.46 30.30
N GLN A 91 33.42 11.29 30.23
CA GLN A 91 33.53 12.33 29.20
C GLN A 91 33.64 11.73 27.79
N GLN A 92 34.42 10.66 27.63
CA GLN A 92 34.62 10.00 26.35
C GLN A 92 33.37 9.22 25.93
N LEU A 93 32.77 8.48 26.87
CA LEU A 93 31.55 7.71 26.60
C LEU A 93 30.34 8.63 26.31
N PHE A 94 30.27 9.80 26.96
CA PHE A 94 29.30 10.85 26.63
C PHE A 94 29.50 11.37 25.22
N SER A 95 30.74 11.65 24.83
CA SER A 95 31.06 12.14 23.47
C SER A 95 30.62 11.12 22.39
N TYR A 96 30.85 9.82 22.62
CA TYR A 96 30.37 8.77 21.73
C TYR A 96 28.84 8.63 21.72
N ALA A 97 28.19 8.79 22.87
CA ALA A 97 26.72 8.76 22.92
C ALA A 97 26.09 9.96 22.22
N ILE A 98 26.66 11.16 22.32
CA ILE A 98 26.18 12.33 21.58
C ILE A 98 26.40 12.14 20.07
N LEU A 99 27.52 11.53 19.66
CA LEU A 99 27.73 11.17 18.26
C LEU A 99 26.69 10.15 17.76
N GLY A 100 26.38 9.12 18.55
CA GLY A 100 25.33 8.14 18.25
C GLY A 100 23.93 8.77 18.23
N PHE A 101 23.63 9.67 19.15
CA PHE A 101 22.40 10.46 19.18
C PHE A 101 22.26 11.32 17.92
N ALA A 102 23.30 12.06 17.55
CA ALA A 102 23.31 12.90 16.36
C ALA A 102 23.09 12.09 15.07
N LEU A 103 23.70 10.90 14.96
CA LEU A 103 23.48 10.01 13.82
C LEU A 103 22.04 9.44 13.78
N SER A 104 21.47 9.07 14.93
CA SER A 104 20.09 8.60 15.02
C SER A 104 19.10 9.71 14.64
N GLU A 105 19.33 10.93 15.13
CA GLU A 105 18.54 12.12 14.80
C GLU A 105 18.67 12.48 13.32
N ALA A 106 19.87 12.43 12.75
CA ALA A 106 20.07 12.68 11.32
C ALA A 106 19.23 11.74 10.45
N MET A 107 19.13 10.45 10.82
CA MET A 107 18.28 9.51 10.10
C MET A 107 16.78 9.75 10.31
N GLY A 108 16.37 10.16 11.51
CA GLY A 108 14.98 10.54 11.79
C GLY A 108 14.56 11.78 11.00
N LEU A 109 15.40 12.81 11.00
CA LEU A 109 15.19 14.03 10.22
C LEU A 109 15.23 13.77 8.72
N PHE A 110 16.09 12.85 8.25
CA PHE A 110 16.11 12.42 6.85
C PHE A 110 14.76 11.82 6.41
N CYS A 111 14.19 10.98 7.25
CA CYS A 111 12.87 10.40 7.04
C CYS A 111 11.77 11.49 7.01
N LEU A 112 11.83 12.47 7.93
CA LEU A 112 10.93 13.63 7.90
C LEU A 112 11.12 14.51 6.66
N THR A 113 12.35 14.71 6.20
CA THR A 113 12.61 15.51 4.99
C THR A 113 11.98 14.87 3.77
N MET A 114 12.07 13.55 3.62
CA MET A 114 11.37 12.82 2.55
C MET A 114 9.85 12.93 2.69
N GLY A 115 9.30 12.82 3.91
CA GLY A 115 7.87 13.05 4.15
C GLY A 115 7.41 14.44 3.73
N PHE A 116 8.16 15.49 4.09
CA PHE A 116 7.85 16.87 3.68
C PHE A 116 8.04 17.11 2.18
N LEU A 117 8.99 16.44 1.54
CA LEU A 117 9.17 16.51 0.09
C LEU A 117 7.95 15.95 -0.64
N ILE A 118 7.38 14.84 -0.16
CA ILE A 118 6.14 14.25 -0.70
C ILE A 118 4.92 15.15 -0.46
N LEU A 119 4.86 15.85 0.67
CA LEU A 119 3.71 16.67 1.05
C LEU A 119 3.70 18.06 0.36
N PHE A 120 4.87 18.68 0.20
CA PHE A 120 4.98 20.08 -0.25
C PHE A 120 5.67 20.30 -1.60
N ALA A 121 6.51 19.37 -2.06
CA ALA A 121 7.33 19.58 -3.25
C ALA A 121 6.90 18.73 -4.47
N LEU A 122 6.54 17.47 -4.22
CA LEU A 122 5.88 16.61 -5.21
C LEU A 122 4.43 17.02 -5.35
#